data_AF-A0A176RYK5-F1
#
_entry.id   AF-A0A176RYK5-F1
#
_cell.length_a   1.000
_cell.length_b   1.000
_cell.length_c   1.000
_cell.angle_alpha   90.00
_cell.angle_beta   90.00
_cell.angle_gamma   90.00
#
_symmetry.space_group_name_H-M   'P 1'
#
loop_
_entity.id
_entity.type
_entity.pdbx_description
1 polymer ?
#
loop_
_entity_poly.entity_id
_entity_poly.type
_entity_poly.pdbx_seq_one_letter_code
_entity_poly.pdbx_strand_id
1 'polypeptide(L)'
;MVKTSYFNELKSIVKELATSQQRTERRVEELAVAQQRTEQRVEELAVAQKELATAQQRTETKLQQLIDEHKDTRKQVGGLATTVGYRLEDLAYKGLPPLLKRDFGLIVQGQLKRTYLTDNQGKELEVNITGQALIDGKTVTIIGESKSQLSKNHIDSFIRKRLQRFEGVVQKVFPVLV
;
A
#
# COMPACT_ATOMS: atom_id res chain seq x y z
N MET A 1 -101.05 -7.67 3.69
CA MET A 1 -100.55 -7.34 2.34
C MET A 1 -99.31 -6.47 2.49
N VAL A 2 -98.17 -6.89 1.94
CA VAL A 2 -96.98 -6.03 1.83
C VAL A 2 -97.32 -4.90 0.86
N LYS A 3 -97.07 -3.64 1.23
CA LYS A 3 -97.28 -2.50 0.32
C LYS A 3 -96.27 -2.58 -0.83
N THR A 4 -96.74 -2.43 -2.07
CA THR A 4 -95.93 -2.46 -3.30
C THR A 4 -94.72 -1.52 -3.25
N SER A 5 -94.81 -0.43 -2.48
CA SER A 5 -93.70 0.50 -2.24
C SER A 5 -92.47 -0.17 -1.62
N TYR A 6 -92.65 -1.02 -0.60
CA TYR A 6 -91.53 -1.72 0.06
C TYR A 6 -90.86 -2.73 -0.87
N PHE A 7 -91.63 -3.37 -1.74
CA PHE A 7 -91.08 -4.30 -2.74
C PHE A 7 -90.20 -3.56 -3.77
N ASN A 8 -90.64 -2.39 -4.22
CA ASN A 8 -89.86 -1.57 -5.15
C ASN A 8 -88.60 -1.00 -4.51
N GLU A 9 -88.65 -0.59 -3.23
CA GLU A 9 -87.50 -0.12 -2.47
C GLU A 9 -86.46 -1.24 -2.27
N LEU A 10 -86.90 -2.43 -1.84
CA LEU A 10 -86.03 -3.60 -1.71
C LEU A 10 -85.36 -3.96 -3.05
N LYS A 11 -86.12 -3.91 -4.15
CA LYS A 11 -85.57 -4.15 -5.49
C LYS A 11 -84.48 -3.14 -5.86
N SER A 12 -84.62 -1.88 -5.47
CA SER A 12 -83.59 -0.84 -5.68
C SER A 12 -82.33 -1.16 -4.88
N ILE A 13 -82.48 -1.44 -3.57
CA ILE A 13 -81.36 -1.77 -2.68
C ILE A 13 -80.59 -2.99 -3.20
N VAL A 14 -81.30 -4.05 -3.62
CA VAL A 14 -80.66 -5.26 -4.17
C VAL A 14 -79.89 -4.95 -5.46
N LYS A 15 -80.40 -4.08 -6.33
CA LYS A 15 -79.71 -3.67 -7.56
C LYS A 15 -78.45 -2.83 -7.26
N GLU A 16 -78.53 -1.93 -6.30
CA GLU A 16 -77.39 -1.13 -5.83
C GLU A 16 -76.32 -2.01 -5.20
N LEU A 17 -76.73 -2.97 -4.36
CA LEU A 17 -75.82 -3.95 -3.75
C LEU A 17 -75.12 -4.81 -4.81
N ALA A 18 -75.86 -5.34 -5.79
CA ALA A 18 -75.28 -6.10 -6.89
C ALA A 18 -74.25 -5.28 -7.68
N THR A 19 -74.54 -4.00 -7.93
CA THR A 19 -73.61 -3.09 -8.61
C THR A 19 -72.36 -2.81 -7.76
N SER A 20 -72.53 -2.61 -6.45
CA SER A 20 -71.42 -2.41 -5.51
C SER A 20 -70.54 -3.66 -5.39
N GLN A 21 -71.16 -4.84 -5.39
CA GLN A 21 -70.47 -6.13 -5.35
C GLN A 21 -69.66 -6.35 -6.62
N GLN A 22 -70.23 -6.11 -7.81
CA GLN A 22 -69.49 -6.20 -9.08
C GLN A 22 -68.29 -5.25 -9.13
N ARG A 23 -68.41 -4.02 -8.60
CA ARG A 23 -67.29 -3.07 -8.50
C ARG A 23 -66.21 -3.56 -7.54
N THR A 24 -66.60 -4.22 -6.45
CA THR A 24 -65.68 -4.78 -5.46
C THR A 24 -64.93 -5.97 -6.04
N GLU A 25 -65.62 -6.90 -6.71
CA GLU A 25 -65.01 -8.03 -7.40
C GLU A 25 -63.97 -7.57 -8.41
N ARG A 26 -64.31 -6.57 -9.25
CA ARG A 26 -63.36 -5.99 -10.21
C ARG A 26 -62.13 -5.38 -9.53
N ARG A 27 -62.30 -4.67 -8.40
CA ARG A 27 -61.15 -4.13 -7.65
C ARG A 27 -60.28 -5.22 -7.04
N VAL A 28 -60.88 -6.32 -6.58
CA VAL A 28 -60.15 -7.48 -6.05
C VAL A 28 -59.35 -8.16 -7.16
N GLU A 29 -59.92 -8.31 -8.36
CA GLU A 29 -59.19 -8.83 -9.52
C GLU A 29 -58.01 -7.92 -9.92
N GLU A 30 -58.21 -6.61 -9.96
CA GLU A 30 -57.15 -5.63 -10.25
C GLU A 30 -56.02 -5.69 -9.20
N LEU A 31 -56.37 -5.85 -7.92
CA LEU A 31 -55.39 -6.03 -6.83
C LEU A 31 -54.64 -7.36 -6.95
N ALA A 32 -55.31 -8.46 -7.31
CA ALA A 32 -54.67 -9.76 -7.50
C ALA A 32 -53.63 -9.71 -8.64
N VAL A 33 -53.95 -9.04 -9.75
CA VAL A 33 -53.02 -8.82 -10.86
C VAL A 33 -51.84 -7.93 -10.45
N ALA A 34 -52.10 -6.85 -9.70
CA ALA A 34 -51.03 -5.98 -9.18
C ALA A 34 -50.10 -6.71 -8.20
N GLN A 35 -50.66 -7.59 -7.37
CA GLN A 35 -49.91 -8.42 -6.44
C GLN A 35 -49.03 -9.44 -7.19
N GLN A 36 -49.58 -10.14 -8.19
CA GLN A 36 -48.80 -11.08 -9.02
C GLN A 36 -47.62 -10.38 -9.71
N ARG A 37 -47.81 -9.17 -10.25
CA ARG A 37 -46.73 -8.36 -10.83
C ARG A 37 -45.68 -7.96 -9.81
N THR A 38 -46.09 -7.70 -8.57
CA THR A 38 -45.18 -7.35 -7.48
C THR A 38 -44.35 -8.56 -7.05
N GLU A 39 -44.97 -9.73 -6.92
CA GLU A 39 -44.29 -10.99 -6.60
C GLU A 39 -43.23 -11.33 -7.65
N GLN A 40 -43.57 -11.20 -8.94
CA GLN A 40 -42.62 -11.41 -10.03
C GLN A 40 -41.40 -10.46 -9.91
N ARG A 41 -41.64 -9.16 -9.66
CA ARG A 41 -40.53 -8.19 -9.49
C ARG A 41 -39.67 -8.49 -8.26
N VAL A 42 -40.27 -8.99 -7.18
CA VAL A 42 -39.52 -9.41 -5.98
C VAL A 42 -38.65 -10.63 -6.28
N GLU A 43 -39.15 -11.58 -7.05
CA GLU A 43 -38.36 -12.74 -7.49
C GLU A 43 -37.18 -12.33 -8.38
N GLU A 44 -37.40 -11.44 -9.35
CA GLU A 44 -36.34 -10.86 -10.19
C GLU A 44 -35.27 -10.14 -9.36
N LEU A 45 -35.67 -9.37 -8.34
CA LEU A 45 -34.75 -8.71 -7.42
C LEU A 45 -33.94 -9.71 -6.57
N ALA A 46 -34.57 -10.79 -6.10
CA ALA A 46 -33.89 -11.83 -5.34
C ALA A 46 -32.81 -12.53 -6.17
N VAL A 47 -33.10 -12.80 -7.45
CA VAL A 47 -32.13 -13.37 -8.40
C VAL A 47 -30.96 -12.40 -8.61
N ALA A 48 -31.24 -11.13 -8.91
CA ALA A 48 -30.20 -10.11 -9.10
C ALA A 48 -29.31 -9.94 -7.86
N GLN A 49 -29.89 -9.99 -6.66
CA GLN A 49 -29.13 -9.92 -5.41
C GLN A 49 -28.19 -11.12 -5.24
N LYS A 50 -28.64 -12.33 -5.59
CA LYS A 50 -27.82 -13.54 -5.54
C LYS A 50 -26.65 -13.49 -6.53
N GLU A 51 -26.89 -12.99 -7.73
CA GLU A 51 -25.84 -12.79 -8.74
C GLU A 51 -24.81 -11.77 -8.27
N LEU A 52 -25.26 -10.66 -7.67
CA LEU A 52 -24.37 -9.64 -7.13
C LEU A 52 -23.50 -10.20 -5.99
N ALA A 53 -24.09 -10.95 -5.05
CA ALA A 53 -23.35 -11.59 -3.97
C ALA A 53 -22.26 -12.54 -4.51
N THR A 54 -22.59 -13.32 -5.54
CA THR A 54 -21.63 -14.22 -6.20
C THR A 54 -20.51 -13.44 -6.89
N ALA A 55 -20.82 -12.34 -7.57
CA ALA A 55 -19.84 -11.48 -8.22
C ALA A 55 -18.91 -10.83 -7.18
N GLN A 56 -19.45 -10.37 -6.05
CA GLN A 56 -18.68 -9.82 -4.93
C GLN A 56 -17.70 -10.85 -4.36
N GLN A 57 -18.17 -12.07 -4.07
CA GLN A 57 -17.30 -13.14 -3.55
C GLN A 57 -16.14 -13.46 -4.52
N ARG A 58 -16.39 -13.47 -5.83
CA ARG A 58 -15.35 -13.67 -6.86
C ARG A 58 -14.34 -12.53 -6.86
N THR A 59 -14.80 -11.28 -6.74
CA THR A 59 -13.92 -10.11 -6.65
C THR A 59 -13.06 -10.15 -5.39
N GLU A 60 -13.65 -10.46 -4.23
CA GLU A 60 -12.91 -10.60 -2.97
C GLU A 60 -11.81 -11.65 -3.05
N THR A 61 -12.12 -12.81 -3.63
CA THR A 61 -11.14 -13.90 -3.82
C THR A 61 -9.97 -13.44 -4.69
N LYS A 62 -10.24 -12.77 -5.81
CA LYS A 62 -9.20 -12.23 -6.71
C LYS A 62 -8.37 -11.14 -6.05
N LEU A 63 -9.00 -10.29 -5.25
CA LEU A 63 -8.32 -9.24 -4.51
C LEU A 63 -7.36 -9.84 -3.47
N GLN A 64 -7.76 -10.90 -2.78
CA GLN A 64 -6.89 -11.61 -1.83
C GLN A 64 -5.67 -12.20 -2.53
N GLN A 65 -5.86 -12.86 -3.68
CA GLN A 65 -4.75 -13.39 -4.49
C GLN A 65 -3.78 -12.27 -4.92
N LEU A 66 -4.31 -11.14 -5.38
CA LEU A 66 -3.50 -9.99 -5.78
C LEU A 66 -2.68 -9.42 -4.60
N ILE A 67 -3.26 -9.38 -3.40
CA ILE A 67 -2.55 -8.91 -2.19
C ILE A 67 -1.37 -9.83 -1.88
N ASP A 68 -1.55 -11.14 -2.00
CA ASP A 68 -0.51 -12.14 -1.71
C ASP A 68 0.62 -12.08 -2.75
N GLU A 69 0.29 -12.02 -4.04
CA GLU A 69 1.28 -11.82 -5.12
C GLU A 69 2.05 -10.50 -4.97
N HIS A 70 1.36 -9.43 -4.58
CA HIS A 70 1.98 -8.14 -4.35
C HIS A 70 2.92 -8.16 -3.14
N LYS A 71 2.59 -8.92 -2.08
CA LYS A 71 3.48 -9.14 -0.93
C LYS A 71 4.77 -9.83 -1.35
N ASP A 72 4.69 -10.85 -2.20
CA ASP A 72 5.87 -11.56 -2.68
C ASP A 72 6.72 -10.71 -3.63
N THR A 73 6.07 -9.93 -4.51
CA THR A 73 6.75 -8.93 -5.33
C THR A 73 7.55 -7.94 -4.47
N ARG A 74 6.96 -7.41 -3.38
CA ARG A 74 7.68 -6.52 -2.45
C ARG A 74 8.89 -7.20 -1.81
N LYS A 75 8.79 -8.47 -1.43
CA LYS A 75 9.94 -9.23 -0.88
C LYS A 75 11.05 -9.35 -1.91
N GLN A 76 10.72 -9.72 -3.15
CA GLN A 76 11.71 -9.86 -4.24
C GLN A 76 12.40 -8.52 -4.52
N VAL A 77 11.65 -7.43 -4.63
CA VAL A 77 12.19 -6.08 -4.81
C VAL A 77 13.09 -5.67 -3.62
N GLY A 78 12.69 -5.97 -2.39
CA GLY A 78 13.54 -5.74 -1.21
C GLY A 78 14.83 -6.57 -1.20
N GLY A 79 14.76 -7.82 -1.68
CA GLY A 79 15.93 -8.67 -1.89
C GLY A 79 16.90 -8.07 -2.91
N LEU A 80 16.38 -7.58 -4.05
CA LEU A 80 17.20 -6.92 -5.07
C LEU A 80 17.87 -5.65 -4.55
N ALA A 81 17.16 -4.81 -3.78
CA ALA A 81 17.75 -3.62 -3.17
C ALA A 81 18.94 -3.97 -2.27
N THR A 82 18.85 -5.10 -1.55
CA THR A 82 19.94 -5.62 -0.72
C THR A 82 21.14 -6.06 -1.56
N THR A 83 20.91 -6.82 -2.63
CA THR A 83 21.97 -7.25 -3.56
C THR A 83 22.66 -6.07 -4.24
N VAL A 84 21.91 -5.05 -4.65
CA VAL A 84 22.47 -3.81 -5.22
C VAL A 84 23.33 -3.08 -4.20
N GLY A 85 22.90 -3.01 -2.93
CA GLY A 85 23.68 -2.43 -1.84
C GLY A 85 25.03 -3.11 -1.64
N TYR A 86 25.06 -4.44 -1.51
CA TYR A 86 26.32 -5.18 -1.37
C TYR A 86 27.24 -5.03 -2.59
N ARG A 87 26.68 -5.09 -3.80
CA ARG A 87 27.46 -4.89 -5.02
C ARG A 87 28.04 -3.47 -5.11
N LEU A 88 27.30 -2.46 -4.67
CA LEU A 88 27.77 -1.08 -4.63
C LEU A 88 28.92 -0.93 -3.63
N GLU A 89 28.83 -1.53 -2.44
CA GLU A 89 29.93 -1.56 -1.46
C GLU A 89 31.19 -2.21 -2.04
N ASP A 90 31.06 -3.40 -2.65
CA ASP A 90 32.19 -4.12 -3.25
C ASP A 90 32.87 -3.34 -4.38
N LEU A 91 32.08 -2.67 -5.22
CA LEU A 91 32.59 -1.81 -6.28
C LEU A 91 33.26 -0.56 -5.69
N ALA A 92 32.71 0.01 -4.61
CA ALA A 92 33.30 1.15 -3.92
C ALA A 92 34.69 0.80 -3.35
N TYR A 93 34.84 -0.36 -2.69
CA TYR A 93 36.15 -0.75 -2.13
C TYR A 93 37.24 -0.88 -3.19
N LYS A 94 36.88 -1.33 -4.40
CA LYS A 94 37.82 -1.50 -5.53
C LYS A 94 38.05 -0.21 -6.31
N GLY A 95 36.99 0.59 -6.51
CA GLY A 95 37.00 1.77 -7.36
C GLY A 95 37.43 3.06 -6.68
N LEU A 96 37.18 3.21 -5.37
CA LEU A 96 37.54 4.44 -4.64
C LEU A 96 39.04 4.70 -4.55
N PRO A 97 39.92 3.73 -4.25
CA PRO A 97 41.35 4.02 -4.10
C PRO A 97 41.99 4.75 -5.31
N PRO A 98 41.80 4.30 -6.58
CA PRO A 98 42.34 5.04 -7.72
C PRO A 98 41.66 6.40 -7.95
N LEU A 99 40.35 6.54 -7.68
CA LEU A 99 39.62 7.81 -7.82
C LEU A 99 40.08 8.84 -6.80
N LEU A 100 40.22 8.44 -5.52
CA LEU A 100 40.69 9.28 -4.44
C LEU A 100 42.11 9.79 -4.68
N LYS A 101 42.99 8.93 -5.24
CA LYS A 101 44.34 9.34 -5.63
C LYS A 101 44.32 10.35 -6.79
N ARG A 102 43.50 10.10 -7.81
CA ARG A 102 43.42 10.95 -9.02
C ARG A 102 42.84 12.33 -8.71
N ASP A 103 41.73 12.37 -7.98
CA ASP A 103 40.91 13.60 -7.84
C ASP A 103 41.29 14.42 -6.60
N PHE A 104 41.86 13.77 -5.58
CA PHE A 104 42.13 14.41 -4.29
C PHE A 104 43.55 14.17 -3.76
N GLY A 105 44.41 13.46 -4.51
CA GLY A 105 45.77 13.13 -4.07
C GLY A 105 45.84 12.17 -2.88
N LEU A 106 44.72 11.54 -2.49
CA LEU A 106 44.66 10.62 -1.35
C LEU A 106 45.18 9.23 -1.73
N ILE A 107 46.26 8.80 -1.06
CA ILE A 107 46.82 7.46 -1.22
C ILE A 107 46.31 6.57 -0.10
N VAL A 108 45.30 5.75 -0.42
CA VAL A 108 44.74 4.76 0.51
C VAL A 108 45.82 3.76 0.94
N GLN A 109 45.97 3.62 2.25
CA GLN A 109 46.86 2.67 2.89
C GLN A 109 46.08 1.37 3.16
N GLY A 110 46.42 0.31 2.42
CA GLY A 110 45.73 -0.98 2.52
C GLY A 110 44.38 -0.98 1.79
N GLN A 111 43.44 -1.78 2.30
CA GLN A 111 42.11 -1.96 1.72
C GLN A 111 41.05 -1.18 2.50
N LEU A 112 40.10 -0.59 1.77
CA LEU A 112 38.87 -0.08 2.36
C LEU A 112 38.01 -1.25 2.82
N LYS A 113 37.38 -1.12 3.98
CA LYS A 113 36.55 -2.17 4.57
C LYS A 113 35.38 -1.60 5.36
N ARG A 114 34.41 -2.45 5.63
CA ARG A 114 33.34 -2.20 6.61
C ARG A 114 33.82 -2.56 8.00
N THR A 115 33.60 -1.69 8.99
CA THR A 115 33.99 -1.96 10.38
C THR A 115 33.15 -1.17 11.37
N TYR A 116 33.22 -1.54 12.65
CA TYR A 116 32.62 -0.76 13.74
C TYR A 116 33.67 0.21 14.28
N LEU A 117 33.30 1.48 14.36
CA LEU A 117 34.09 2.52 15.00
C LEU A 117 33.33 3.01 16.23
N THR A 118 34.05 3.21 17.33
CA THR A 118 33.49 3.85 18.53
C THR A 118 33.39 5.35 18.29
N ASP A 119 32.23 5.91 18.59
CA ASP A 119 31.98 7.34 18.46
C ASP A 119 32.34 8.14 19.72
N ASN A 120 32.15 9.45 19.68
CA ASN A 120 32.42 10.38 20.79
C ASN A 120 31.47 10.24 21.99
N GLN A 121 30.46 9.37 21.90
CA GLN A 121 29.55 9.00 22.98
C GLN A 121 29.86 7.60 23.54
N GLY A 122 30.91 6.94 23.04
CA GLY A 122 31.28 5.57 23.45
C GLY A 122 30.42 4.48 22.81
N LYS A 123 29.62 4.79 21.79
CA LYS A 123 28.77 3.82 21.08
C LYS A 123 29.47 3.30 19.83
N GLU A 124 29.39 1.99 19.61
CA GLU A 124 29.86 1.38 18.36
C GLU A 124 28.89 1.68 17.21
N LEU A 125 29.45 2.21 16.12
CA LEU A 125 28.74 2.52 14.89
C LEU A 125 29.41 1.83 13.72
N GLU A 126 28.62 1.07 12.98
CA GLU A 126 29.07 0.48 11.74
C GLU A 126 29.23 1.52 10.64
N VAL A 127 30.39 1.52 9.99
CA VAL A 127 30.74 2.39 8.87
C VAL A 127 30.94 1.53 7.62
N ASN A 128 30.24 1.84 6.53
CA ASN A 128 30.29 1.03 5.31
C ASN A 128 31.69 1.06 4.69
N ILE A 129 32.32 2.24 4.62
CA ILE A 129 33.62 2.41 3.97
C ILE A 129 34.57 3.09 4.95
N THR A 130 35.61 2.38 5.40
CA THR A 130 36.66 2.95 6.25
C THR A 130 38.06 2.50 5.83
N GLY A 131 39.06 3.34 6.07
CA GLY A 131 40.47 3.04 5.86
C GLY A 131 41.36 4.23 6.17
N GLN A 132 42.67 4.00 6.27
CA GLN A 132 43.63 5.10 6.40
C GLN A 132 44.12 5.53 5.03
N ALA A 133 44.44 6.81 4.88
CA ALA A 133 45.03 7.34 3.67
C ALA A 133 46.05 8.43 4.00
N LEU A 134 46.97 8.68 3.07
CA LEU A 134 47.92 9.78 3.14
C LEU A 134 47.53 10.87 2.16
N ILE A 135 47.51 12.11 2.62
CA ILE A 135 47.37 13.31 1.80
C ILE A 135 48.43 14.32 2.23
N ASP A 136 49.28 14.75 1.30
CA ASP A 136 50.41 15.66 1.57
C ASP A 136 51.27 15.24 2.77
N GLY A 137 51.55 13.94 2.89
CA GLY A 137 52.33 13.36 3.99
C GLY A 137 51.60 13.27 5.34
N LYS A 138 50.33 13.65 5.42
CA LYS A 138 49.51 13.56 6.64
C LYS A 138 48.54 12.39 6.57
N THR A 139 48.49 11.59 7.63
CA THR A 139 47.51 10.52 7.78
C THR A 139 46.12 11.09 8.01
N VAL A 140 45.15 10.58 7.26
CA VAL A 140 43.72 10.88 7.39
C VAL A 140 42.93 9.59 7.40
N THR A 141 41.76 9.63 8.04
CA THR A 141 40.85 8.48 8.09
C THR A 141 39.71 8.70 7.13
N ILE A 142 39.54 7.79 6.16
CA ILE A 142 38.38 7.78 5.27
C ILE A 142 37.20 7.24 6.06
N ILE A 143 36.08 7.97 6.06
CA ILE A 143 34.80 7.51 6.59
C ILE A 143 33.77 7.70 5.50
N GLY A 144 33.07 6.65 5.13
CA GLY A 144 32.08 6.73 4.08
C GLY A 144 30.87 5.82 4.24
N GLU A 145 29.83 6.21 3.51
CA GLU A 145 28.54 5.55 3.47
C GLU A 145 28.19 5.22 2.01
N SER A 146 27.59 4.06 1.79
CA SER A 146 27.18 3.56 0.48
C SER A 146 25.66 3.53 0.40
N LYS A 147 25.07 4.18 -0.61
CA LYS A 147 23.62 4.25 -0.85
C LYS A 147 23.30 4.04 -2.32
N SER A 148 22.49 3.02 -2.62
CA SER A 148 21.97 2.78 -3.96
C SER A 148 21.15 3.95 -4.54
N GLN A 149 20.57 4.78 -3.67
CA GLN A 149 19.89 6.01 -4.07
C GLN A 149 20.28 7.15 -3.12
N LEU A 150 20.91 8.18 -3.69
CA LEU A 150 21.30 9.36 -2.95
C LEU A 150 20.14 10.36 -2.85
N SER A 151 19.90 10.89 -1.65
CA SER A 151 18.92 11.94 -1.38
C SER A 151 19.49 13.01 -0.46
N LYS A 152 18.91 14.22 -0.46
CA LYS A 152 19.32 15.30 0.46
C LYS A 152 19.29 14.84 1.92
N ASN A 153 18.25 14.09 2.30
CA ASN A 153 18.12 13.54 3.66
C ASN A 153 19.24 12.55 4.00
N HIS A 154 19.72 11.76 3.01
CA HIS A 154 20.86 10.86 3.21
C HIS A 154 22.16 11.64 3.46
N ILE A 155 22.41 12.70 2.68
CA ILE A 155 23.57 13.58 2.86
C ILE A 155 23.52 14.25 4.23
N ASP A 156 22.38 14.85 4.59
CA ASP A 156 22.20 15.51 5.88
C ASP A 156 22.38 14.54 7.05
N SER A 157 21.87 13.32 6.92
CA SER A 157 22.05 12.26 7.92
C SER A 157 23.50 11.81 8.03
N PHE A 158 24.21 11.64 6.91
CA PHE A 158 25.62 11.27 6.92
C PHE A 158 26.46 12.34 7.63
N ILE A 159 26.25 13.61 7.31
CA ILE A 159 26.99 14.71 7.93
C ILE A 159 26.65 14.82 9.42
N ARG A 160 25.36 14.97 9.77
CA ARG A 160 24.94 15.29 11.15
C ARG A 160 24.93 14.09 12.09
N LYS A 161 24.55 12.91 11.59
CA LYS A 161 24.35 11.72 12.42
C LYS A 161 25.50 10.72 12.36
N ARG A 162 26.43 10.86 11.42
CA ARG A 162 27.64 10.02 11.33
C ARG A 162 28.90 10.83 11.57
N LEU A 163 29.25 11.76 10.67
CA LEU A 163 30.55 12.45 10.72
C LEU A 163 30.77 13.22 12.03
N GLN A 164 29.78 13.98 12.48
CA GLN A 164 29.86 14.74 13.74
C GLN A 164 30.06 13.86 14.98
N ARG A 165 29.66 12.59 14.93
CA ARG A 165 29.84 11.65 16.05
C ARG A 165 31.27 11.12 16.15
N PHE A 166 32.06 11.22 15.08
CA PHE A 166 33.47 10.81 15.08
C PHE A 166 34.43 11.97 15.30
N GLU A 167 33.91 13.20 15.41
CA GLU A 167 34.71 14.38 15.77
C GLU A 167 35.36 14.18 17.15
N GLY A 168 36.67 14.45 17.22
CA GLY A 168 37.46 14.30 18.45
C GLY A 168 37.92 12.89 18.77
N VAL A 169 37.35 11.85 18.13
CA VAL A 169 37.75 10.44 18.33
C VAL A 169 38.64 9.94 17.20
N VAL A 170 38.34 10.37 15.97
CA VAL A 170 39.08 9.93 14.78
C VAL A 170 39.97 11.06 14.28
N GLN A 171 41.25 10.75 14.03
CA GLN A 171 42.19 11.71 13.44
C GLN A 171 41.74 12.06 12.01
N LYS A 172 41.53 13.37 11.80
CA LYS A 172 41.26 14.06 10.52
C LYS A 172 40.49 13.20 9.50
N VAL A 173 39.18 13.34 9.53
CA VAL A 173 38.26 12.57 8.69
C VAL A 173 38.22 13.11 7.26
N PHE A 174 38.28 12.21 6.27
CA PHE A 174 37.95 12.48 4.88
C PHE A 174 36.62 11.78 4.54
N PRO A 175 35.52 12.53 4.35
CA PRO A 175 34.21 11.94 4.12
C PRO A 175 34.04 11.46 2.67
N VAL A 176 33.47 10.27 2.48
CA VAL A 176 33.13 9.72 1.16
C VAL A 176 31.68 9.26 1.15
N LEU A 177 30.93 9.60 0.11
CA LEU A 177 29.57 9.13 -0.06
C LEU A 177 29.46 8.54 -1.47
N VAL A 178 29.06 7.27 -1.54
CA VAL A 178 28.93 6.50 -2.79
C VAL A 178 27.48 6.11 -3.01
#